data_AF-A0A957BMX9-F1
#
_entry.id   AF-A0A957BMX9-F1
#
_cell.length_a   1.000
_cell.length_b   1.000
_cell.length_c   1.000
_cell.angle_alpha   90.00
_cell.angle_beta   90.00
_cell.angle_gamma   90.00
#
_symmetry.space_group_name_H-M   'P 1'
#
loop_
_entity.id
_entity.type
_entity.pdbx_description
1 polymer ?
#
loop_
_entity_poly.entity_id
_entity_poly.type
_entity_poly.pdbx_seq_one_letter_code
_entity_poly.pdbx_strand_id
1 'polypeptide(L)'
;MNVIERQKRLYVAKAGEQVRKGKMSRRDFLRAAGVAGFGFSAAGLMRMERAVAAPAKAPAWARDYLMAQDEMNAWLRDVGSRFSGTTIRLSSESTAPSQITSGLIADNFTALTGIEVIWEQTPLDQVLSKITQDTASESASNDIYYLDQSWLGRFELDIVDTRATYISDAGNDLNMPGYDFEDFIPELVPAIAEYRG
;
A
#
# COMPACT_ATOMS: atom_id res chain seq x y z
N MET A 1 11.21 18.13 26.59
CA MET A 1 11.73 16.84 27.08
C MET A 1 12.15 17.00 28.54
N ASN A 2 11.65 16.16 29.44
CA ASN A 2 11.91 16.25 30.89
C ASN A 2 13.39 15.95 31.17
N VAL A 3 14.03 16.71 32.07
CA VAL A 3 15.46 16.56 32.44
C VAL A 3 15.78 15.15 32.94
N ILE A 4 14.86 14.55 33.70
CA ILE A 4 14.99 13.19 34.25
C ILE A 4 15.01 12.16 33.12
N GLU A 5 14.19 12.37 32.09
CA GLU A 5 14.10 11.46 30.94
C GLU A 5 15.37 11.53 30.07
N ARG A 6 15.92 12.73 29.88
CA ARG A 6 17.19 12.94 29.18
C ARG A 6 18.33 12.23 29.90
N GLN A 7 18.39 12.30 31.23
CA GLN A 7 19.41 11.62 32.03
C GLN A 7 19.32 10.09 31.92
N LYS A 8 18.11 9.53 31.93
CA LYS A 8 17.88 8.08 31.73
C LYS A 8 18.37 7.60 30.36
N ARG A 9 18.06 8.34 29.29
CA ARG A 9 18.54 8.01 27.93
C ARG A 9 20.06 8.07 27.81
N LEU A 10 20.69 9.12 28.36
CA LEU A 10 22.15 9.25 28.38
C LEU A 10 22.83 8.14 29.19
N TYR A 11 22.22 7.72 30.29
CA TYR A 11 22.71 6.61 31.11
C TYR A 11 22.72 5.29 30.32
N VAL A 12 21.64 4.95 29.62
CA VAL A 12 21.58 3.73 28.79
C VAL A 12 22.51 3.80 27.58
N ALA A 13 22.62 4.97 26.93
CA ALA A 13 23.54 5.17 25.81
C ALA A 13 25.00 4.94 26.22
N LYS A 14 25.42 5.45 27.38
CA LYS A 14 26.76 5.20 27.94
C LYS A 14 26.98 3.73 28.25
N ALA A 15 25.98 3.02 28.80
CA ALA A 15 26.08 1.58 29.05
C ALA A 15 26.24 0.79 27.74
N GLY A 16 25.50 1.16 26.68
CA GLY A 16 25.63 0.55 25.35
C GLY A 16 27.01 0.74 24.73
N GLU A 17 27.63 1.91 24.93
CA GLU A 17 29.01 2.16 24.48
C GLU A 17 30.02 1.25 25.18
N GLN A 18 29.82 0.94 26.47
CA GLN A 18 30.70 0.02 27.21
C GLN A 18 30.57 -1.43 26.73
N VAL A 19 29.37 -1.86 26.33
CA VAL A 19 29.16 -3.17 25.69
C VAL A 19 29.91 -3.23 24.36
N ARG A 20 29.78 -2.20 23.51
CA ARG A 20 30.49 -2.12 22.23
C ARG A 20 32.01 -2.19 22.41
N LYS A 21 32.53 -1.59 23.47
CA LYS A 21 33.96 -1.61 23.82
C LYS A 21 34.41 -2.89 24.53
N GLY A 22 33.51 -3.86 24.74
CA GLY A 22 33.81 -5.11 25.46
C GLY A 22 34.06 -4.93 26.97
N LYS A 23 33.73 -3.75 27.52
CA LYS A 23 33.96 -3.37 28.93
C LYS A 23 32.78 -3.68 29.85
N MET A 24 31.67 -4.13 29.28
CA MET A 24 30.45 -4.50 30.00
C MET A 24 29.82 -5.73 29.34
N SER A 25 29.38 -6.69 30.14
CA SER A 25 28.67 -7.85 29.61
C SER A 25 27.26 -7.45 29.14
N ARG A 26 26.71 -8.19 28.16
CA ARG A 26 25.33 -7.98 27.69
C ARG A 26 24.30 -8.10 28.82
N ARG A 27 24.54 -8.98 29.79
CA ARG A 27 23.69 -9.17 30.98
C ARG A 27 23.69 -7.93 31.88
N ASP A 28 24.86 -7.32 32.10
CA ASP A 28 24.96 -6.14 32.95
C ASP A 28 24.36 -4.91 32.28
N PHE A 29 24.46 -4.82 30.95
CA PHE A 29 23.72 -3.81 30.18
C PHE A 29 22.20 -3.95 30.31
N LEU A 30 21.66 -5.17 30.21
CA LEU A 30 20.22 -5.39 30.38
C LEU A 30 19.74 -5.02 31.79
N ARG A 31 20.57 -5.26 32.83
CA ARG A 31 20.28 -4.80 34.20
C ARG A 31 20.29 -3.27 34.29
N ALA A 32 21.28 -2.60 33.70
CA ALA A 32 21.36 -1.14 33.67
C ALA A 32 20.17 -0.51 32.92
N ALA A 33 19.79 -1.08 31.77
CA ALA A 33 18.62 -0.67 31.01
C ALA A 33 17.32 -0.86 31.82
N GLY A 34 17.17 -2.01 32.48
CA GLY A 34 16.02 -2.30 33.36
C GLY A 34 15.89 -1.31 34.52
N VAL A 35 16.99 -0.99 35.21
CA VAL A 35 17.00 0.01 36.31
C VAL A 35 16.66 1.42 35.81
N ALA A 36 17.05 1.76 34.57
CA ALA A 36 16.69 3.03 33.94
C ALA A 36 15.23 3.09 33.43
N GLY A 37 14.45 2.01 33.61
CA GLY A 37 13.05 1.91 33.18
C GLY A 37 12.88 1.42 31.74
N PHE A 38 13.95 0.99 31.08
CA PHE A 38 13.91 0.36 29.75
C PHE A 38 13.79 -1.16 29.92
N GLY A 39 12.58 -1.63 30.22
CA GLY A 39 12.28 -3.05 30.31
C GLY A 39 12.05 -3.67 28.93
N PHE A 40 12.87 -4.65 28.57
CA PHE A 40 12.60 -5.54 27.43
C PHE A 40 11.59 -6.61 27.86
N SER A 41 10.30 -6.26 27.91
CA SER A 41 9.26 -7.29 27.99
C SER A 41 9.15 -7.98 26.63
N ALA A 42 8.77 -9.27 26.60
CA ALA A 42 8.45 -9.96 25.35
C ALA A 42 7.37 -9.20 24.55
N ALA A 43 6.43 -8.54 25.25
CA ALA A 43 5.47 -7.62 24.67
C ALA A 43 6.11 -6.34 24.09
N GLY A 44 7.20 -5.84 24.69
CA GLY A 44 7.98 -4.70 24.20
C GLY A 44 8.80 -5.02 22.96
N LEU A 45 9.40 -6.22 22.89
CA LEU A 45 10.12 -6.69 21.69
C LEU A 45 9.16 -6.95 20.52
N MET A 46 7.99 -7.56 20.77
CA MET A 46 6.93 -7.67 19.75
C MET A 46 6.30 -6.32 19.35
N ARG A 47 6.38 -5.30 20.23
CA ARG A 47 5.96 -3.92 19.89
C ARG A 47 7.02 -3.13 19.15
N MET A 48 8.29 -3.50 19.25
CA MET A 48 9.39 -2.85 18.54
C MET A 48 9.42 -3.27 17.06
N GLU A 49 9.02 -4.51 16.75
CA GLU A 49 8.68 -4.94 15.38
C GLU A 49 7.34 -4.38 14.89
N ARG A 50 6.48 -3.91 15.81
CA ARG A 50 5.20 -3.24 15.51
C ARG A 50 5.23 -1.74 15.71
N ALA A 51 6.35 -1.08 15.45
CA ALA A 51 6.28 0.32 15.03
C ALA A 51 5.71 0.41 13.60
N VAL A 52 4.58 -0.26 13.35
CA VAL A 52 3.75 -0.03 12.18
C VAL A 52 3.19 1.36 12.41
N ALA A 53 3.65 2.33 11.62
CA ALA A 53 3.01 3.63 11.57
C ALA A 53 1.49 3.40 11.47
N ALA A 54 0.70 4.12 12.26
CA ALA A 54 -0.75 3.99 12.19
C ALA A 54 -1.19 4.12 10.72
N PRO A 55 -2.08 3.24 10.22
CA PRO A 55 -2.45 3.26 8.83
C PRO A 55 -3.00 4.64 8.46
N ALA A 56 -2.56 5.16 7.33
CA ALA A 56 -3.05 6.43 6.81
C ALA A 56 -4.56 6.30 6.57
N LYS A 57 -5.34 7.24 7.12
CA LYS A 57 -6.79 7.27 6.95
C LYS A 57 -7.16 8.32 5.91
N ALA A 58 -8.13 8.00 5.08
CA ALA A 58 -8.69 8.98 4.16
C ALA A 58 -9.25 10.18 4.95
N PRO A 59 -8.89 11.42 4.55
CA PRO A 59 -9.45 12.61 5.16
C PRO A 59 -10.93 12.75 4.76
N ALA A 60 -11.74 13.38 5.64
CA ALA A 60 -13.18 13.52 5.40
C ALA A 60 -13.51 14.19 4.05
N TRP A 61 -12.77 15.24 3.68
CA TRP A 61 -12.98 15.96 2.41
C TRP A 61 -12.78 15.09 1.16
N ALA A 62 -11.98 14.01 1.24
CA ALA A 62 -11.79 13.12 0.09
C ALA A 62 -13.08 12.37 -0.25
N ARG A 63 -13.89 12.03 0.77
CA ARG A 63 -15.21 11.44 0.58
C ARG A 63 -16.15 12.46 -0.06
N ASP A 64 -16.18 13.68 0.46
CA ASP A 64 -17.03 14.74 -0.07
C ASP A 64 -16.70 15.05 -1.53
N TYR A 65 -15.41 15.08 -1.88
CA TYR A 65 -14.94 15.28 -3.25
C TYR A 65 -15.45 14.18 -4.20
N LEU A 66 -15.33 12.91 -3.81
CA LEU A 66 -15.81 11.78 -4.62
C LEU A 66 -17.34 11.79 -4.74
N MET A 67 -18.06 12.09 -3.66
CA MET A 67 -19.53 12.19 -3.68
C MET A 67 -20.04 13.32 -4.58
N ALA A 68 -19.24 14.39 -4.77
CA ALA A 68 -19.57 15.50 -5.66
C ALA A 68 -19.34 15.21 -7.16
N GLN A 69 -18.75 14.08 -7.53
CA GLN A 69 -18.54 13.69 -8.93
C GLN A 69 -19.79 13.03 -9.53
N ASP A 70 -20.80 13.82 -9.85
CA ASP A 70 -22.12 13.32 -10.26
C ASP A 70 -22.07 12.39 -11.48
N GLU A 71 -21.33 12.75 -12.53
CA GLU A 71 -21.23 11.93 -13.75
C GLU A 71 -20.52 10.59 -13.49
N MET A 72 -19.37 10.61 -12.81
CA MET A 72 -18.66 9.38 -12.44
C MET A 72 -19.52 8.49 -11.53
N ASN A 73 -20.21 9.07 -10.55
CA ASN A 73 -21.04 8.31 -9.63
C ASN A 73 -22.30 7.75 -10.32
N ALA A 74 -22.88 8.47 -11.27
CA ALA A 74 -23.97 7.96 -12.10
C ALA A 74 -23.49 6.79 -12.98
N TRP A 75 -22.33 6.93 -13.60
CA TRP A 75 -21.70 5.88 -14.41
C TRP A 75 -21.38 4.62 -13.58
N LEU A 76 -20.78 4.78 -12.40
CA LEU A 76 -20.51 3.65 -11.48
C LEU A 76 -21.80 2.91 -11.09
N ARG A 77 -22.91 3.64 -10.83
CA ARG A 77 -24.20 3.00 -10.54
C ARG A 77 -24.77 2.29 -11.75
N ASP A 78 -24.79 2.92 -12.92
CA ASP A 78 -25.42 2.34 -14.11
C ASP A 78 -24.62 1.16 -14.68
N VAL A 79 -23.33 1.36 -14.93
CA VAL A 79 -22.46 0.39 -15.58
C VAL A 79 -21.90 -0.61 -14.56
N GLY A 80 -21.45 -0.13 -13.40
CA GLY A 80 -20.85 -0.99 -12.37
C GLY A 80 -21.85 -1.96 -11.73
N SER A 81 -23.12 -1.56 -11.55
CA SER A 81 -24.15 -2.42 -10.95
C SER A 81 -24.43 -3.70 -11.73
N ARG A 82 -24.11 -3.73 -13.03
CA ARG A 82 -24.21 -4.93 -13.89
C ARG A 82 -23.34 -6.08 -13.39
N PHE A 83 -22.31 -5.77 -12.59
CA PHE A 83 -21.38 -6.73 -11.99
C PHE A 83 -21.59 -6.86 -10.46
N SER A 84 -22.70 -6.35 -9.92
CA SER A 84 -23.02 -6.47 -8.50
C SER A 84 -22.99 -7.92 -8.03
N GLY A 85 -22.40 -8.15 -6.85
CA GLY A 85 -22.22 -9.48 -6.28
C GLY A 85 -20.94 -10.20 -6.73
N THR A 86 -20.12 -9.56 -7.55
CA THR A 86 -18.76 -10.04 -7.85
C THR A 86 -17.76 -9.55 -6.79
N THR A 87 -16.61 -10.23 -6.73
CA THR A 87 -15.49 -9.89 -5.84
C THR A 87 -14.23 -9.73 -6.68
N ILE A 88 -13.55 -8.59 -6.53
CA ILE A 88 -12.23 -8.31 -7.11
C ILE A 88 -11.18 -8.43 -6.00
N ARG A 89 -10.12 -9.19 -6.26
CA ARG A 89 -8.96 -9.34 -5.38
C ARG A 89 -7.79 -8.52 -5.91
N LEU A 90 -7.29 -7.60 -5.11
CA LEU A 90 -6.17 -6.70 -5.44
C LEU A 90 -5.00 -6.97 -4.49
N SER A 91 -3.80 -7.16 -5.03
CA SER A 91 -2.55 -7.20 -4.27
C SER A 91 -1.73 -5.95 -4.54
N SER A 92 -1.34 -5.20 -3.51
CA SER A 92 -0.50 -4.01 -3.68
C SER A 92 0.53 -3.77 -2.58
N GLU A 93 1.46 -2.87 -2.84
CA GLU A 93 2.35 -2.35 -1.80
C GLU A 93 1.52 -1.55 -0.76
N SER A 94 1.84 -1.74 0.53
CA SER A 94 1.27 -0.98 1.63
C SER A 94 1.93 0.40 1.80
N THR A 95 1.65 1.29 0.85
CA THR A 95 2.05 2.70 0.91
C THR A 95 0.92 3.57 1.48
N ALA A 96 1.23 4.80 1.89
CA ALA A 96 0.22 5.72 2.41
C ALA A 96 -0.95 5.98 1.42
N PRO A 97 -0.71 6.15 0.11
CA PRO A 97 -1.79 6.20 -0.88
C PRO A 97 -2.68 4.97 -0.87
N SER A 98 -2.12 3.75 -0.88
CA SER A 98 -2.90 2.50 -0.84
C SER A 98 -3.80 2.41 0.40
N GLN A 99 -3.29 2.84 1.56
CA GLN A 99 -4.03 2.82 2.82
C GLN A 99 -5.17 3.84 2.85
N ILE A 100 -4.96 5.01 2.23
CA ILE A 100 -5.99 6.04 2.10
C ILE A 100 -7.09 5.56 1.14
N THR A 101 -6.71 5.08 -0.05
CA THR A 101 -7.66 4.67 -1.09
C THR A 101 -8.50 3.48 -0.64
N SER A 102 -7.92 2.49 0.07
CA SER A 102 -8.69 1.33 0.55
C SER A 102 -9.81 1.73 1.51
N GLY A 103 -9.60 2.78 2.30
CA GLY A 103 -10.62 3.35 3.17
C GLY A 103 -11.77 4.08 2.45
N LEU A 104 -11.65 4.32 1.14
CA LEU A 104 -12.67 4.97 0.30
C LEU A 104 -13.48 3.97 -0.54
N ILE A 105 -12.98 2.74 -0.73
CA ILE A 105 -13.61 1.76 -1.62
C ILE A 105 -15.00 1.37 -1.12
N ALA A 106 -15.13 1.03 0.16
CA ALA A 106 -16.40 0.58 0.73
C ALA A 106 -17.48 1.67 0.62
N ASP A 107 -17.11 2.92 0.94
CA ASP A 107 -18.04 4.05 1.00
C ASP A 107 -18.42 4.60 -0.39
N ASN A 108 -17.64 4.30 -1.42
CA ASN A 108 -17.86 4.83 -2.77
C ASN A 108 -18.03 3.70 -3.80
N PHE A 109 -16.95 3.02 -4.18
CA PHE A 109 -16.98 2.04 -5.26
C PHE A 109 -17.91 0.86 -4.97
N THR A 110 -17.76 0.18 -3.82
CA THR A 110 -18.60 -0.97 -3.47
C THR A 110 -20.05 -0.55 -3.22
N ALA A 111 -20.28 0.59 -2.57
CA ALA A 111 -21.63 1.09 -2.32
C ALA A 111 -22.40 1.44 -3.61
N LEU A 112 -21.70 1.95 -4.64
CA LEU A 112 -22.32 2.36 -5.90
C LEU A 112 -22.48 1.20 -6.89
N THR A 113 -21.53 0.25 -6.90
CA THR A 113 -21.47 -0.83 -7.90
C THR A 113 -21.98 -2.17 -7.39
N GLY A 114 -21.98 -2.39 -6.07
CA GLY A 114 -22.21 -3.72 -5.49
C GLY A 114 -21.05 -4.71 -5.69
N ILE A 115 -19.90 -4.26 -6.21
CA ILE A 115 -18.69 -5.07 -6.38
C ILE A 115 -17.87 -5.00 -5.09
N GLU A 116 -17.58 -6.16 -4.51
CA GLU A 116 -16.70 -6.27 -3.36
C GLU A 116 -15.23 -6.19 -3.80
N VAL A 117 -14.40 -5.46 -3.07
CA VAL A 117 -12.95 -5.44 -3.30
C VAL A 117 -12.22 -5.95 -2.07
N ILE A 118 -11.50 -7.06 -2.23
CA ILE A 118 -10.58 -7.59 -1.24
C ILE A 118 -9.19 -7.07 -1.59
N TRP A 119 -8.70 -6.11 -0.80
CA TRP A 119 -7.40 -5.49 -1.03
C TRP A 119 -6.36 -5.98 -0.02
N GLU A 120 -5.45 -6.84 -0.48
CA GLU A 120 -4.24 -7.26 0.22
C GLU A 120 -3.14 -6.20 0.06
N GLN A 121 -2.68 -5.62 1.18
CA GLN A 121 -1.58 -4.65 1.18
C GLN A 121 -0.38 -5.20 1.94
N THR A 122 0.73 -5.43 1.25
CA THR A 122 1.96 -6.05 1.79
C THR A 122 3.20 -5.21 1.48
N PRO A 123 4.36 -5.48 2.10
CA PRO A 123 5.63 -4.93 1.64
C PRO A 123 5.92 -5.24 0.16
N LEU A 124 6.67 -4.35 -0.52
CA LEU A 124 6.94 -4.42 -1.95
C LEU A 124 7.57 -5.75 -2.40
N ASP A 125 8.51 -6.29 -1.61
CA ASP A 125 9.19 -7.56 -1.88
C ASP A 125 8.23 -8.76 -1.82
N GLN A 126 7.21 -8.69 -0.97
CA GLN A 126 6.17 -9.71 -0.89
C GLN A 126 5.24 -9.64 -2.10
N VAL A 127 4.89 -8.44 -2.57
CA VAL A 127 4.12 -8.27 -3.82
C VAL A 127 4.89 -8.91 -4.99
N LEU A 128 6.18 -8.59 -5.13
CA LEU A 128 7.03 -9.17 -6.18
C LEU A 128 7.12 -10.69 -6.10
N SER A 129 7.29 -11.24 -4.90
CA SER A 129 7.38 -12.69 -4.69
C SER A 129 6.09 -13.39 -5.11
N LYS A 130 4.94 -12.79 -4.77
CA LYS A 130 3.61 -13.32 -5.06
C LYS A 130 3.29 -13.27 -6.55
N ILE A 131 3.45 -12.12 -7.22
CA ILE A 131 3.21 -12.03 -8.67
C ILE A 131 4.14 -12.97 -9.44
N THR A 132 5.40 -13.12 -9.03
CA THR A 132 6.33 -14.09 -9.64
C THR A 132 5.82 -15.52 -9.51
N GLN A 133 5.29 -15.90 -8.35
CA GLN A 133 4.74 -17.23 -8.13
C GLN A 133 3.47 -17.46 -8.96
N ASP A 134 2.57 -16.48 -8.98
CA ASP A 134 1.28 -16.60 -9.63
C ASP A 134 1.42 -16.63 -11.16
N THR A 135 2.35 -15.86 -11.74
CA THR A 135 2.65 -15.94 -13.17
C THR A 135 3.36 -17.24 -13.53
N ALA A 136 4.37 -17.66 -12.75
CA ALA A 136 5.10 -18.92 -13.02
C ALA A 136 4.23 -20.18 -12.89
N SER A 137 3.16 -20.12 -12.11
CA SER A 137 2.23 -21.24 -11.90
C SER A 137 0.93 -21.11 -12.69
N GLU A 138 0.75 -20.01 -13.44
CA GLU A 138 -0.49 -19.67 -14.14
C GLU A 138 -1.74 -19.76 -13.20
N SER A 139 -1.54 -19.46 -11.92
CA SER A 139 -2.55 -19.55 -10.88
C SER A 139 -2.79 -18.15 -10.31
N ALA A 140 -3.79 -17.45 -10.84
CA ALA A 140 -4.15 -16.12 -10.37
C ALA A 140 -4.82 -16.20 -8.99
N SER A 141 -4.09 -15.84 -7.93
CA SER A 141 -4.65 -15.70 -6.59
C SER A 141 -5.32 -14.34 -6.37
N ASN A 142 -4.98 -13.35 -7.19
CA ASN A 142 -5.60 -12.03 -7.28
C ASN A 142 -5.96 -11.70 -8.73
N ASP A 143 -6.95 -10.84 -8.92
CA ASP A 143 -7.39 -10.37 -10.23
C ASP A 143 -6.55 -9.18 -10.71
N ILE A 144 -6.06 -8.36 -9.77
CA ILE A 144 -5.25 -7.17 -10.05
C ILE A 144 -4.00 -7.19 -9.17
N TYR A 145 -2.86 -6.86 -9.77
CA TYR A 145 -1.59 -6.68 -9.07
C TYR A 145 -1.07 -5.26 -9.30
N TYR A 146 -0.59 -4.64 -8.23
CA TYR A 146 0.32 -3.51 -8.33
C TYR A 146 1.60 -3.94 -9.03
N LEU A 147 2.06 -3.12 -9.97
CA LEU A 147 3.28 -3.34 -10.73
C LEU A 147 4.18 -2.11 -10.60
N ASP A 148 5.36 -2.28 -10.01
CA ASP A 148 6.36 -1.21 -9.95
C ASP A 148 6.99 -0.99 -11.33
N GLN A 149 7.33 0.26 -11.65
CA GLN A 149 7.94 0.63 -12.94
C GLN A 149 9.19 -0.20 -13.29
N SER A 150 9.96 -0.62 -12.29
CA SER A 150 11.17 -1.43 -12.51
C SER A 150 10.88 -2.87 -12.91
N TRP A 151 9.61 -3.30 -12.85
CA TRP A 151 9.19 -4.68 -13.11
C TRP A 151 8.53 -4.86 -14.49
N LEU A 152 8.17 -3.78 -15.19
CA LEU A 152 7.45 -3.86 -16.48
C LEU A 152 8.13 -4.82 -17.47
N GLY A 153 9.43 -4.65 -17.69
CA GLY A 153 10.18 -5.51 -18.62
C GLY A 153 10.29 -6.97 -18.17
N ARG A 154 10.08 -7.27 -16.89
CA ARG A 154 10.08 -8.65 -16.38
C ARG A 154 8.77 -9.37 -16.68
N PHE A 155 7.65 -8.64 -16.68
CA PHE A 155 6.31 -9.20 -16.82
C PHE A 155 5.64 -8.80 -18.15
N GLU A 156 6.39 -8.34 -19.15
CA GLU A 156 5.89 -7.90 -20.47
C GLU A 156 4.90 -8.91 -21.10
N LEU A 157 5.14 -10.21 -20.90
CA LEU A 157 4.32 -11.28 -21.46
C LEU A 157 3.15 -11.72 -20.56
N ASP A 158 3.11 -11.23 -19.32
CA ASP A 158 2.16 -11.63 -18.28
C ASP A 158 1.16 -10.52 -17.94
N ILE A 159 1.18 -9.40 -18.66
CA ILE A 159 0.30 -8.24 -18.43
C ILE A 159 -0.76 -8.12 -19.51
N VAL A 160 -1.89 -7.53 -19.14
CA VAL A 160 -2.92 -7.06 -20.07
C VAL A 160 -2.79 -5.55 -20.20
N ASP A 161 -2.64 -5.05 -21.43
CA ASP A 161 -2.62 -3.62 -21.69
C ASP A 161 -4.04 -3.04 -21.66
N THR A 162 -4.44 -2.58 -20.47
CA THR A 162 -5.76 -1.96 -20.25
C THR A 162 -5.90 -0.62 -20.96
N ARG A 163 -4.81 0.09 -21.26
CA ARG A 163 -4.85 1.37 -22.01
C ARG A 163 -5.21 1.08 -23.46
N ALA A 164 -4.56 0.11 -24.08
CA ALA A 164 -4.89 -0.30 -25.44
C ALA A 164 -6.36 -0.73 -25.55
N THR A 165 -6.87 -1.53 -24.60
CA THR A 165 -8.29 -1.91 -24.55
C THR A 165 -9.21 -0.71 -24.42
N TYR A 166 -8.90 0.22 -23.51
CA TYR A 166 -9.72 1.43 -23.30
C TYR A 166 -9.79 2.30 -24.57
N ILE A 167 -8.65 2.49 -25.24
CA ILE A 167 -8.53 3.31 -26.45
C ILE A 167 -9.16 2.62 -27.66
N SER A 168 -8.96 1.31 -27.83
CA SER A 168 -9.54 0.56 -28.96
C SER A 168 -11.06 0.54 -28.92
N ASP A 169 -11.63 0.58 -27.72
CA ASP A 169 -13.06 0.54 -27.47
C ASP A 169 -13.63 1.94 -27.22
N ALA A 170 -13.13 2.95 -27.92
CA ALA A 170 -13.62 4.34 -27.81
C ALA A 170 -15.14 4.41 -28.02
N GLY A 171 -15.87 4.84 -26.99
CA GLY A 171 -17.34 4.90 -26.98
C GLY A 171 -18.04 3.69 -26.32
N ASN A 172 -17.28 2.71 -25.83
CA ASN A 172 -17.79 1.65 -24.95
C ASN A 172 -18.28 2.27 -23.63
N ASP A 173 -19.39 1.76 -23.11
CA ASP A 173 -19.96 2.24 -21.85
C ASP A 173 -19.14 1.81 -20.63
N LEU A 174 -18.16 0.90 -20.78
CA LEU A 174 -17.14 0.60 -19.77
C LEU A 174 -16.06 1.69 -19.63
N ASN A 175 -16.02 2.67 -20.53
CA ASN A 175 -15.08 3.79 -20.40
C ASN A 175 -15.66 4.86 -19.45
N MET A 176 -14.87 5.24 -18.44
CA MET A 176 -15.26 6.25 -17.47
C MET A 176 -15.47 7.62 -18.15
N PRO A 177 -16.61 8.31 -17.90
CA PRO A 177 -16.84 9.65 -18.42
C PRO A 177 -15.75 10.62 -17.98
N GLY A 178 -15.24 11.41 -18.93
CA GLY A 178 -14.25 12.45 -18.66
C GLY A 178 -12.85 11.94 -18.31
N TYR A 179 -12.55 10.64 -18.47
CA TYR A 179 -11.17 10.15 -18.33
C TYR A 179 -10.30 10.76 -19.43
N ASP A 180 -9.23 11.45 -19.03
CA ASP A 180 -8.32 12.16 -19.93
C ASP A 180 -6.91 11.57 -19.84
N PHE A 181 -6.48 10.88 -20.90
CA PHE A 181 -5.11 10.34 -20.98
C PHE A 181 -4.05 11.45 -21.17
N GLU A 182 -4.44 12.64 -21.61
CA GLU A 182 -3.54 13.77 -21.82
C GLU A 182 -3.32 14.59 -20.52
N ASP A 183 -4.12 14.35 -19.46
CA ASP A 183 -3.95 14.98 -18.15
C ASP A 183 -2.81 14.36 -17.32
N PHE A 184 -2.21 13.27 -17.81
CA PHE A 184 -0.98 12.74 -17.24
C PHE A 184 0.22 13.58 -17.65
N ILE A 185 1.22 13.69 -16.77
CA ILE A 185 2.51 14.30 -17.13
C ILE A 185 3.16 13.44 -18.24
N PRO A 186 3.38 13.98 -19.45
CA PRO A 186 3.78 13.19 -20.61
C PRO A 186 5.08 12.42 -20.41
N GLU A 187 6.01 12.95 -19.62
CA GLU A 187 7.29 12.30 -19.33
C GLU A 187 7.17 11.16 -18.30
N LEU A 188 6.12 11.14 -17.48
CA LEU A 188 5.94 10.10 -16.46
C LEU A 188 5.38 8.82 -17.05
N VAL A 189 4.41 8.89 -17.96
CA VAL A 189 3.78 7.72 -18.58
C VAL A 189 4.80 6.72 -19.14
N PRO A 190 5.73 7.11 -20.04
CA PRO A 190 6.71 6.18 -20.58
C PRO A 190 7.70 5.67 -19.52
N ALA A 191 7.95 6.46 -18.47
CA ALA A 191 8.88 6.09 -17.41
C ALA A 191 8.31 5.09 -16.40
N ILE A 192 6.98 5.06 -16.22
CA ILE A 192 6.33 4.26 -15.17
C ILE A 192 5.40 3.16 -15.68
N ALA A 193 4.95 3.25 -16.93
CA ALA A 193 3.90 2.37 -17.47
C ALA A 193 4.22 1.75 -18.83
N GLU A 194 5.31 2.13 -19.52
CA GLU A 194 5.66 1.61 -20.84
C GLU A 194 6.98 0.83 -20.82
N TYR A 195 7.08 -0.17 -21.70
CA TYR A 195 8.30 -0.94 -21.93
C TYR A 195 8.47 -1.13 -23.44
N ARG A 196 9.60 -0.65 -23.98
CA ARG A 196 9.92 -0.59 -25.42
C ARG A 196 9.17 0.47 -26.24
N GLY A 197 8.64 1.49 -25.56
CA GLY A 197 7.90 2.61 -26.18
C GLY A 197 6.51 2.18 -26.61
#